data_AF-A0A7Y5E3W0-F1
#
_entry.id   AF-A0A7Y5E3W0-F1
#
_cell.length_a   1.000
_cell.length_b   1.000
_cell.length_c   1.000
_cell.angle_alpha   90.00
_cell.angle_beta   90.00
_cell.angle_gamma   90.00
#
_symmetry.space_group_name_H-M   'P 1'
#
loop_
_entity.id
_entity.type
_entity.pdbx_description
1 polymer ?
#
loop_
_entity_poly.entity_id
_entity_poly.type
_entity_poly.pdbx_seq_one_letter_code
_entity_poly.pdbx_strand_id
1 'polypeptide(L)'
;RQEARAKLEHLREQVIAARTARKDAIRQASERCRTERLAARERAKALRERAVAELREAVRLERLTARETCSLRRKDASSKDGVARARAELAAERAYRADLRRIEHNNKARTRAHPHVTYVERRTESDDEVRGNIPADLVPLFERVRRGIKGSARMSRTEAFLKYAEEHPDEVLELAEDKTDALIRELQRKEREAARALARGPKRRKYTPEELAAVPF
;
A
#
# COMPACT_ATOMS: atom_id res chain seq x y z
N ARG A 1 -107.48 46.19 20.52
CA ARG A 1 -107.59 45.07 19.54
C ARG A 1 -106.53 45.16 18.43
N GLN A 2 -106.28 46.32 17.83
CA GLN A 2 -105.24 46.49 16.81
C GLN A 2 -103.82 46.26 17.35
N GLU A 3 -103.48 46.82 18.52
CA GLU A 3 -102.16 46.61 19.18
C GLU A 3 -101.84 45.14 19.43
N ALA A 4 -102.84 44.35 19.87
CA ALA A 4 -102.67 42.92 20.09
C ALA A 4 -102.37 42.14 18.79
N ARG A 5 -102.91 42.59 17.65
CA ARG A 5 -102.63 42.00 16.33
C ARG A 5 -101.21 42.37 15.86
N ALA A 6 -100.83 43.64 15.98
CA ALA A 6 -99.48 44.10 15.64
C ALA A 6 -98.40 43.38 16.46
N LYS A 7 -98.63 43.19 17.77
CA LYS A 7 -97.73 42.40 18.63
C LYS A 7 -97.61 40.94 18.19
N LEU A 8 -98.71 40.33 17.75
CA LEU A 8 -98.72 38.96 17.23
C LEU A 8 -97.95 38.82 15.91
N GLU A 9 -98.11 39.78 15.00
CA GLU A 9 -97.37 39.83 13.73
C GLU A 9 -95.86 39.97 13.99
N HIS A 10 -95.47 40.90 14.87
CA HIS A 10 -94.08 41.07 15.27
C HIS A 10 -93.48 39.80 15.87
N LEU A 11 -94.20 39.11 16.76
CA LEU A 11 -93.75 37.83 17.33
C LEU A 11 -93.62 36.74 16.25
N ARG A 12 -94.50 36.71 15.26
CA ARG A 12 -94.40 35.76 14.13
C ARG A 12 -93.17 36.04 13.27
N GLU A 13 -92.89 37.30 12.97
CA GLU A 13 -91.67 37.72 12.25
C GLU A 13 -90.43 37.33 13.04
N GLN A 14 -90.40 37.57 14.34
CA GLN A 14 -89.29 37.14 15.21
C GLN A 14 -89.09 35.62 15.18
N VAL A 15 -90.17 34.82 15.22
CA VAL A 15 -90.09 33.35 15.15
C VAL A 15 -89.57 32.90 13.78
N ILE A 16 -90.00 33.53 12.69
CA ILE A 16 -89.51 33.23 11.34
C ILE A 16 -88.02 33.57 11.25
N ALA A 17 -87.61 34.75 11.69
CA ALA A 17 -86.22 35.20 11.70
C ALA A 17 -85.32 34.29 12.56
N ALA A 18 -85.78 33.86 13.73
CA ALA A 18 -85.04 32.92 14.57
C ALA A 18 -84.88 31.55 13.90
N ARG A 19 -85.90 31.08 13.17
CA ARG A 19 -85.85 29.82 12.42
C ARG A 19 -84.90 29.89 11.23
N THR A 20 -84.88 31.00 10.47
CA THR A 20 -83.94 31.20 9.37
C THR A 20 -82.51 31.30 9.90
N ALA A 21 -82.27 32.12 10.94
CA ALA A 21 -80.97 32.24 11.57
C ALA A 21 -80.43 30.89 12.09
N ARG A 22 -81.29 30.07 12.72
CA ARG A 22 -80.90 28.71 13.14
C ARG A 22 -80.52 27.82 11.96
N LYS A 23 -81.29 27.84 10.86
CA LYS A 23 -81.00 27.04 9.67
C LYS A 23 -79.66 27.47 9.03
N ASP A 24 -79.43 28.77 8.93
CA ASP A 24 -78.19 29.30 8.36
C ASP A 24 -76.98 29.00 9.25
N ALA A 25 -77.12 29.09 10.57
CA ALA A 25 -76.06 28.70 11.51
C ALA A 25 -75.70 27.21 11.38
N ILE A 26 -76.70 26.31 11.24
CA ILE A 26 -76.47 24.88 11.01
C ILE A 26 -75.78 24.65 9.66
N ARG A 27 -76.19 25.36 8.60
CA ARG A 27 -75.56 25.26 7.28
C ARG A 27 -74.09 25.70 7.34
N GLN A 28 -73.81 26.86 7.92
CA GLN A 28 -72.45 27.39 8.08
C GLN A 28 -71.57 26.45 8.92
N ALA A 29 -72.10 25.90 10.03
CA ALA A 29 -71.36 24.92 10.83
C ALA A 29 -71.05 23.65 10.02
N SER A 30 -72.01 23.16 9.24
CA SER A 30 -71.83 21.98 8.39
C SER A 30 -70.78 22.22 7.28
N GLU A 31 -70.79 23.40 6.68
CA GLU A 31 -69.79 23.82 5.69
C GLU A 31 -68.40 23.94 6.31
N ARG A 32 -68.27 24.56 7.49
CA ARG A 32 -67.01 24.63 8.23
C ARG A 32 -66.47 23.23 8.52
N CYS A 33 -67.26 22.35 9.11
CA CYS A 33 -66.84 20.97 9.37
C CYS A 33 -66.44 20.22 8.09
N ARG A 34 -67.16 20.43 6.97
CA ARG A 34 -66.79 19.84 5.68
C ARG A 34 -65.44 20.35 5.18
N THR A 35 -65.21 21.66 5.23
CA THR A 35 -63.94 22.27 4.81
C THR A 35 -62.77 21.83 5.69
N GLU A 36 -62.96 21.78 7.01
CA GLU A 36 -61.96 21.31 7.97
C GLU A 36 -61.61 19.84 7.74
N ARG A 37 -62.61 18.98 7.47
CA ARG A 37 -62.39 17.56 7.16
C ARG A 37 -61.58 17.38 5.88
N LEU A 38 -61.86 18.17 4.84
CA LEU A 38 -61.08 18.15 3.60
C LEU A 38 -59.64 18.65 3.85
N ALA A 39 -59.49 19.75 4.59
CA ALA A 39 -58.17 20.26 4.95
C ALA A 39 -57.36 19.27 5.79
N ALA A 40 -58.00 18.57 6.74
CA ALA A 40 -57.38 17.51 7.53
C ALA A 40 -56.93 16.33 6.66
N ARG A 41 -57.75 15.93 5.67
CA ARG A 41 -57.39 14.89 4.71
C ARG A 41 -56.16 15.28 3.87
N GLU A 42 -56.11 16.51 3.36
CA GLU A 42 -54.96 16.99 2.59
C GLU A 42 -53.70 17.08 3.45
N ARG A 43 -53.81 17.55 4.70
CA ARG A 43 -52.68 17.53 5.66
C ARG A 43 -52.18 16.10 5.90
N ALA A 44 -53.08 15.15 6.12
CA ALA A 44 -52.71 13.75 6.33
C ALA A 44 -52.05 13.14 5.09
N LYS A 45 -52.53 13.46 3.89
CA LYS A 45 -51.93 13.04 2.62
C LYS A 45 -50.52 13.59 2.47
N ALA A 46 -50.32 14.88 2.71
CA ALA A 46 -49.00 15.53 2.64
C ALA A 46 -48.01 14.93 3.65
N LEU A 47 -48.45 14.65 4.89
CA LEU A 47 -47.63 13.97 5.89
C LEU A 47 -47.22 12.56 5.44
N ARG A 48 -48.16 11.80 4.89
CA ARG A 48 -47.87 10.46 4.37
C ARG A 48 -46.87 10.50 3.21
N GLU A 49 -47.03 11.43 2.28
CA GLU A 49 -46.12 11.58 1.14
C GLU A 49 -44.70 11.91 1.61
N ARG A 50 -44.55 12.83 2.56
CA ARG A 50 -43.25 13.17 3.18
C ARG A 50 -42.61 11.97 3.87
N ALA A 51 -43.36 11.29 4.74
CA ALA A 51 -42.86 10.12 5.46
C ALA A 51 -42.42 8.99 4.51
N VAL A 52 -43.18 8.74 3.44
CA VAL A 52 -42.81 7.73 2.43
C VAL A 52 -41.56 8.17 1.65
N ALA A 53 -41.43 9.45 1.32
CA ALA A 53 -40.23 9.96 0.64
C ALA A 53 -38.98 9.81 1.53
N GLU A 54 -39.07 10.19 2.80
CA GLU A 54 -37.99 10.04 3.79
C GLU A 54 -37.58 8.57 3.95
N LEU A 55 -38.54 7.65 4.09
CA LEU A 55 -38.27 6.22 4.17
C LEU A 55 -37.59 5.67 2.92
N ARG A 56 -38.01 6.12 1.73
CA ARG A 56 -37.38 5.71 0.46
C ARG A 56 -35.93 6.19 0.38
N GLU A 57 -35.67 7.42 0.78
CA GLU A 57 -34.32 7.98 0.81
C GLU A 57 -33.42 7.25 1.82
N ALA A 58 -33.92 6.97 3.01
CA ALA A 58 -33.21 6.18 4.01
C ALA A 58 -32.84 4.78 3.47
N VAL A 59 -33.80 4.07 2.88
CA VAL A 59 -33.55 2.75 2.27
C VAL A 59 -32.55 2.84 1.10
N ARG A 60 -32.60 3.92 0.30
CA ARG A 60 -31.65 4.15 -0.79
C ARG A 60 -30.23 4.31 -0.25
N LEU A 61 -30.05 5.13 0.78
CA LEU A 61 -28.75 5.36 1.42
C LEU A 61 -28.20 4.07 2.04
N GLU A 62 -29.01 3.33 2.81
CA GLU A 62 -28.62 2.03 3.39
C GLU A 62 -28.18 1.01 2.32
N ARG A 63 -28.84 1.00 1.17
CA ARG A 63 -28.43 0.14 0.05
C ARG A 63 -27.10 0.56 -0.56
N LEU A 64 -26.84 1.87 -0.65
CA LEU A 64 -25.57 2.38 -1.17
C LEU A 64 -24.43 2.07 -0.20
N THR A 65 -24.60 2.35 1.09
CA THR A 65 -23.60 2.04 2.12
C THR A 65 -23.31 0.54 2.19
N ALA A 66 -24.33 -0.31 2.10
CA ALA A 66 -24.15 -1.76 2.04
C ALA A 66 -23.37 -2.21 0.79
N ARG A 67 -23.64 -1.62 -0.38
CA ARG A 67 -22.91 -1.89 -1.62
C ARG A 67 -21.45 -1.46 -1.54
N GLU A 68 -21.18 -0.27 -1.01
CA GLU A 68 -19.83 0.25 -0.81
C GLU A 68 -19.05 -0.63 0.17
N THR A 69 -19.65 -0.96 1.31
CA THR A 69 -19.05 -1.86 2.30
C THR A 69 -18.74 -3.23 1.71
N CYS A 70 -19.66 -3.79 0.92
CA CYS A 70 -19.43 -5.05 0.22
C CYS A 70 -18.30 -4.94 -0.81
N SER A 71 -18.24 -3.83 -1.56
CA SER A 71 -17.16 -3.56 -2.52
C SER A 71 -15.81 -3.47 -1.84
N LEU A 72 -15.72 -2.75 -0.70
CA LEU A 72 -14.51 -2.65 0.11
C LEU A 72 -14.08 -4.01 0.63
N ARG A 73 -14.98 -4.76 1.28
CA ARG A 73 -14.69 -6.13 1.76
C ARG A 73 -14.22 -7.05 0.63
N ARG A 74 -14.81 -6.93 -0.56
CA ARG A 74 -14.39 -7.71 -1.73
C ARG A 74 -13.01 -7.30 -2.22
N LYS A 75 -12.67 -6.01 -2.22
CA LYS A 75 -11.33 -5.51 -2.54
C LYS A 75 -10.30 -5.99 -1.51
N ASP A 76 -10.62 -5.91 -0.23
CA ASP A 76 -9.76 -6.36 0.86
C ASP A 76 -9.51 -7.87 0.77
N ALA A 77 -10.56 -8.67 0.55
CA ALA A 77 -10.46 -10.10 0.33
C ALA A 77 -9.69 -10.45 -0.96
N SER A 78 -9.81 -9.61 -1.99
CA SER A 78 -9.06 -9.74 -3.24
C SER A 78 -7.65 -9.13 -3.17
N SER A 79 -7.25 -8.54 -2.03
CA SER A 79 -5.93 -7.94 -1.89
C SER A 79 -4.88 -9.03 -2.12
N LYS A 80 -4.09 -8.85 -3.19
CA LYS A 80 -3.11 -9.84 -3.63
C LYS A 80 -1.90 -9.88 -2.70
N ASP A 81 -1.82 -8.97 -1.74
CA ASP A 81 -0.64 -8.74 -0.91
C ASP A 81 -0.36 -9.89 0.05
N GLY A 82 -1.40 -10.57 0.56
CA GLY A 82 -1.22 -11.78 1.37
C GLY A 82 -0.63 -12.93 0.54
N VAL A 83 -1.21 -13.18 -0.64
CA VAL A 83 -0.76 -14.25 -1.54
C VAL A 83 0.61 -13.94 -2.15
N ALA A 84 0.87 -12.68 -2.50
CA ALA A 84 2.16 -12.25 -3.04
C ALA A 84 3.28 -12.38 -2.00
N ARG A 85 3.03 -11.95 -0.74
CA ARG A 85 3.97 -12.15 0.37
C ARG A 85 4.23 -13.64 0.63
N ALA A 86 3.19 -14.46 0.75
CA ALA A 86 3.35 -15.90 0.95
C ALA A 86 4.12 -16.57 -0.20
N ARG A 87 3.91 -16.14 -1.45
CA ARG A 87 4.69 -16.63 -2.61
C ARG A 87 6.14 -16.19 -2.55
N ALA A 88 6.42 -14.96 -2.14
CA ALA A 88 7.78 -14.45 -1.97
C ALA A 88 8.53 -15.20 -0.86
N GLU A 89 7.87 -15.43 0.28
CA GLU A 89 8.42 -16.21 1.39
C GLU A 89 8.73 -17.66 0.96
N LEU A 90 7.81 -18.31 0.26
CA LEU A 90 8.02 -19.67 -0.27
C LEU A 90 9.17 -19.71 -1.28
N ALA A 91 9.31 -18.68 -2.12
CA ALA A 91 10.41 -18.57 -3.08
C ALA A 91 11.76 -18.39 -2.35
N ALA A 92 11.81 -17.54 -1.31
CA ALA A 92 12.99 -17.35 -0.48
C ALA A 92 13.39 -18.64 0.25
N GLU A 93 12.43 -19.38 0.82
CA GLU A 93 12.70 -20.66 1.49
C GLU A 93 13.23 -21.71 0.51
N ARG A 94 12.69 -21.76 -0.71
CA ARG A 94 13.20 -22.65 -1.77
C ARG A 94 14.62 -22.31 -2.18
N ALA A 95 14.94 -21.02 -2.32
CA ALA A 95 16.30 -20.56 -2.63
C ALA A 95 17.27 -20.96 -1.52
N TYR A 96 16.91 -20.71 -0.25
CA TYR A 96 17.71 -21.09 0.90
C TYR A 96 17.97 -22.61 0.95
N ARG A 97 16.92 -23.43 0.73
CA ARG A 97 17.08 -24.89 0.65
C ARG A 97 17.96 -25.35 -0.50
N ALA A 98 17.87 -24.68 -1.65
CA ALA A 98 18.72 -24.99 -2.80
C ALA A 98 20.19 -24.66 -2.49
N ASP A 99 20.46 -23.54 -1.82
CA ASP A 99 21.80 -23.16 -1.39
C ASP A 99 22.38 -24.16 -0.38
N LEU A 100 21.60 -24.58 0.62
CA LEU A 100 22.02 -25.62 1.56
C LEU A 100 22.38 -26.93 0.84
N ARG A 101 21.54 -27.39 -0.09
CA ARG A 101 21.81 -28.59 -0.90
C ARG A 101 23.08 -28.44 -1.74
N ARG A 102 23.31 -27.25 -2.32
CA ARG A 102 24.53 -26.95 -3.08
C ARG A 102 25.77 -27.04 -2.18
N ILE A 103 25.72 -26.44 -0.99
CA ILE A 103 26.81 -26.49 -0.01
C ILE A 103 27.08 -27.94 0.41
N GLU A 104 26.04 -28.69 0.78
CA GLU A 104 26.17 -30.11 1.13
C GLU A 104 26.78 -30.96 0.00
N HIS A 105 26.32 -30.73 -1.24
CA HIS A 105 26.85 -31.43 -2.41
C HIS A 105 28.33 -31.10 -2.63
N ASN A 106 28.70 -29.83 -2.55
CA ASN A 106 30.09 -29.39 -2.69
C ASN A 106 30.98 -29.96 -1.58
N ASN A 107 30.50 -29.98 -0.33
CA ASN A 107 31.20 -30.58 0.80
C ASN A 107 31.43 -32.08 0.57
N LYS A 108 30.39 -32.82 0.15
CA LYS A 108 30.51 -34.25 -0.19
C LYS A 108 31.48 -34.50 -1.34
N ALA A 109 31.43 -33.68 -2.40
CA ALA A 109 32.34 -33.80 -3.54
C ALA A 109 33.80 -33.56 -3.10
N ARG A 110 34.06 -32.56 -2.27
CA ARG A 110 35.38 -32.29 -1.69
C ARG A 110 35.87 -33.42 -0.79
N THR A 111 35.01 -33.97 0.08
CA THR A 111 35.36 -35.14 0.91
C THR A 111 35.75 -36.34 0.05
N ARG A 112 35.08 -36.56 -1.09
CA ARG A 112 35.44 -37.62 -2.04
C ARG A 112 36.73 -37.34 -2.81
N ALA A 113 37.02 -36.08 -3.14
CA ALA A 113 38.23 -35.68 -3.86
C ALA A 113 39.50 -35.82 -3.02
N HIS A 114 39.39 -35.70 -1.69
CA HIS A 114 40.53 -35.83 -0.77
C HIS A 114 40.28 -36.94 0.28
N PRO A 115 40.32 -38.23 -0.12
CA PRO A 115 39.99 -39.36 0.76
C PRO A 115 41.04 -39.61 1.87
N HIS A 116 42.26 -39.10 1.71
CA HIS A 116 43.39 -39.32 2.62
C HIS A 116 43.64 -38.17 3.60
N VAL A 117 42.71 -37.22 3.73
CA VAL A 117 42.80 -36.14 4.73
C VAL A 117 42.81 -36.75 6.13
N THR A 118 43.86 -36.44 6.88
CA THR A 118 44.07 -36.99 8.22
C THR A 118 42.96 -36.54 9.18
N TYR A 119 42.70 -37.30 10.24
CA TYR A 119 41.66 -36.96 11.23
C TYR A 119 41.86 -35.56 11.84
N VAL A 120 43.11 -35.11 11.96
CA VAL A 120 43.47 -33.76 12.44
C VAL A 120 43.09 -32.70 11.41
N GLU A 121 43.43 -32.89 10.14
CA GLU A 121 43.03 -31.99 9.04
C GLU A 121 41.51 -31.99 8.78
N ARG A 122 40.80 -33.09 9.06
CA ARG A 122 39.33 -33.14 9.04
C ARG A 122 38.68 -32.39 10.21
N ARG A 123 39.40 -32.20 11.31
CA ARG A 123 38.92 -31.53 12.53
C ARG A 123 39.23 -30.03 12.53
N THR A 124 40.21 -29.59 11.73
CA THR A 124 40.57 -28.18 11.58
C THR A 124 40.27 -27.72 10.16
N GLU A 125 39.39 -26.74 10.01
CA GLU A 125 39.11 -26.12 8.70
C GLU A 125 40.42 -25.68 8.02
N SER A 126 40.60 -26.12 6.78
CA SER A 126 41.70 -25.73 5.90
C SER A 126 41.62 -24.25 5.52
N ASP A 127 42.74 -23.66 5.13
CA ASP A 127 42.78 -22.24 4.70
C ASP A 127 41.80 -21.99 3.54
N ASP A 128 41.66 -22.93 2.60
CA ASP A 128 40.72 -22.83 1.47
C ASP A 128 39.25 -22.96 1.89
N GLU A 129 38.95 -23.70 2.96
CA GLU A 129 37.62 -23.78 3.53
C GLU A 129 37.23 -22.47 4.21
N VAL A 130 38.16 -21.88 4.99
CA VAL A 130 37.91 -20.59 5.62
C VAL A 130 37.68 -19.50 4.56
N ARG A 131 38.50 -19.46 3.49
CA ARG A 131 38.30 -18.52 2.35
C ARG A 131 36.93 -18.64 1.71
N GLY A 132 36.40 -19.86 1.59
CA GLY A 132 35.08 -20.11 1.00
C GLY A 132 33.92 -19.72 1.91
N ASN A 133 34.14 -19.67 3.23
CA ASN A 133 33.11 -19.40 4.23
C ASN A 133 33.06 -17.93 4.69
N ILE A 134 34.12 -17.16 4.49
CA ILE A 134 34.17 -15.72 4.84
C ILE A 134 33.75 -14.83 3.67
N PRO A 135 33.18 -13.64 3.92
CA PRO A 135 32.94 -12.64 2.88
C PRO A 135 34.21 -12.35 2.10
N ALA A 136 34.10 -12.22 0.78
CA ALA A 136 35.25 -11.94 -0.09
C ALA A 136 36.04 -10.70 0.34
N ASP A 137 35.38 -9.76 1.02
CA ASP A 137 36.01 -8.54 1.50
C ASP A 137 37.00 -8.74 2.65
N LEU A 138 36.81 -9.79 3.44
CA LEU A 138 37.62 -10.12 4.61
C LEU A 138 38.74 -11.13 4.29
N VAL A 139 38.77 -11.67 3.07
CA VAL A 139 39.83 -12.60 2.64
C VAL A 139 41.24 -12.00 2.74
N PRO A 140 41.50 -10.74 2.35
CA PRO A 140 42.82 -10.13 2.51
C PRO A 140 43.26 -10.02 3.98
N LEU A 141 42.33 -9.71 4.88
CA LEU A 141 42.59 -9.70 6.32
C LEU A 141 42.99 -11.09 6.79
N PHE A 142 42.20 -12.09 6.41
CA PHE A 142 42.47 -13.48 6.76
C PHE A 142 43.86 -13.92 6.32
N GLU A 143 44.31 -13.61 5.10
CA GLU A 143 45.66 -13.96 4.64
C GLU A 143 46.78 -13.39 5.53
N ARG A 144 46.56 -12.20 6.11
CA ARG A 144 47.50 -11.56 7.03
C ARG A 144 47.58 -12.29 8.37
N VAL A 145 46.43 -12.66 8.93
CA VAL A 145 46.34 -13.20 10.31
C VAL A 145 46.16 -14.73 10.40
N ARG A 146 46.02 -15.44 9.27
CA ARG A 146 45.73 -16.88 9.19
C ARG A 146 46.66 -17.79 10.00
N ARG A 147 47.93 -17.38 10.20
CA ARG A 147 48.93 -18.16 10.94
C ARG A 147 48.68 -18.12 12.46
N GLY A 148 48.09 -17.03 12.95
CA GLY A 148 47.74 -16.83 14.36
C GLY A 148 46.39 -17.42 14.73
N ILE A 149 45.48 -17.56 13.76
CA ILE A 149 44.11 -18.00 14.00
C ILE A 149 44.02 -19.52 13.89
N LYS A 150 43.77 -20.16 15.03
CA LYS A 150 43.60 -21.59 15.16
C LYS A 150 42.17 -21.90 15.62
N GLY A 151 41.51 -22.83 14.94
CA GLY A 151 40.24 -23.37 15.43
C GLY A 151 40.45 -24.13 16.75
N SER A 152 39.44 -24.12 17.61
CA SER A 152 39.43 -24.86 18.87
C SER A 152 38.34 -25.95 18.84
N ALA A 153 38.29 -26.81 19.85
CA ALA A 153 37.26 -27.86 19.92
C ALA A 153 35.81 -27.30 20.03
N ARG A 154 35.64 -26.02 20.39
CA ARG A 154 34.35 -25.36 20.59
C ARG A 154 34.07 -24.21 19.61
N MET A 155 35.01 -23.90 18.72
CA MET A 155 34.93 -22.75 17.82
C MET A 155 35.66 -23.07 16.53
N SER A 156 34.98 -22.92 15.40
CA SER A 156 35.57 -23.17 14.09
C SER A 156 36.67 -22.13 13.79
N ARG A 157 37.55 -22.40 12.82
CA ARG A 157 38.62 -21.47 12.48
C ARG A 157 38.07 -20.22 11.80
N THR A 158 37.00 -20.39 11.02
CA THR A 158 36.19 -19.30 10.44
C THR A 158 35.55 -18.46 11.55
N GLU A 159 34.93 -19.09 12.55
CA GLU A 159 34.34 -18.38 13.70
C GLU A 159 35.39 -17.62 14.50
N ALA A 160 36.55 -18.23 14.73
CA ALA A 160 37.67 -17.58 15.41
C ALA A 160 38.21 -16.36 14.63
N PHE A 161 38.20 -16.42 13.30
CA PHE A 161 38.56 -15.28 12.46
C PHE A 161 37.51 -14.17 12.47
N LEU A 162 36.22 -14.51 12.39
CA LEU A 162 35.16 -13.51 12.46
C LEU A 162 35.17 -12.81 13.83
N LYS A 163 35.37 -13.57 14.91
CA LYS A 163 35.56 -13.00 16.25
C LYS A 163 36.78 -12.08 16.33
N TYR A 164 37.90 -12.47 15.71
CA TYR A 164 39.09 -11.61 15.62
C TYR A 164 38.78 -10.28 14.90
N ALA A 165 38.06 -10.34 13.78
CA ALA A 165 37.66 -9.16 13.00
C ALA A 165 36.69 -8.25 13.78
N GLU A 166 35.80 -8.82 14.59
CA GLU A 166 34.94 -8.06 15.51
C GLU A 166 35.72 -7.39 16.64
N GLU A 167 36.76 -8.06 17.16
CA GLU A 167 37.63 -7.53 18.23
C GLU A 167 38.64 -6.48 17.73
N HIS A 168 38.97 -6.48 16.44
CA HIS A 168 39.95 -5.59 15.82
C HIS A 168 39.32 -4.83 14.62
N PRO A 169 38.35 -3.95 14.87
CA PRO A 169 37.65 -3.24 13.79
C PRO A 169 38.57 -2.31 12.98
N ASP A 170 39.61 -1.75 13.60
CA ASP A 170 40.56 -0.85 12.95
C ASP A 170 41.28 -1.54 11.78
N GLU A 171 41.68 -2.80 11.96
CA GLU A 171 42.32 -3.60 10.90
C GLU A 171 41.39 -3.92 9.72
N VAL A 172 40.08 -4.01 9.98
CA VAL A 172 39.06 -4.20 8.94
C VAL A 172 38.85 -2.90 8.18
N LEU A 173 38.85 -1.77 8.89
CA LEU A 173 38.71 -0.43 8.32
C LEU A 173 39.90 -0.07 7.42
N GLU A 174 41.13 -0.34 7.83
CA GLU A 174 42.34 -0.14 7.00
C GLU A 174 42.21 -0.82 5.63
N LEU A 175 41.69 -2.05 5.58
CA LEU A 175 41.51 -2.79 4.34
C LEU A 175 40.33 -2.27 3.49
N ALA A 176 39.32 -1.72 4.15
CA ALA A 176 38.23 -1.04 3.46
C ALA A 176 38.73 0.29 2.86
N GLU A 177 39.54 1.04 3.60
CA GLU A 177 40.17 2.29 3.18
C GLU A 177 41.04 2.07 1.93
N ASP A 178 41.91 1.06 1.93
CA ASP A 178 42.74 0.70 0.77
C ASP A 178 41.91 0.41 -0.51
N LYS A 179 40.78 -0.28 -0.36
CA LYS A 179 39.86 -0.56 -1.48
C LYS A 179 39.11 0.69 -1.93
N THR A 180 38.66 1.52 -0.98
CA THR A 180 37.99 2.78 -1.32
C THR A 180 38.93 3.74 -2.01
N ASP A 181 40.20 3.82 -1.60
CA ASP A 181 41.22 4.63 -2.25
C ASP A 181 41.54 4.12 -3.67
N ALA A 182 41.62 2.80 -3.86
CA ALA A 182 41.77 2.21 -5.18
C ALA A 182 40.57 2.56 -6.10
N LEU A 183 39.35 2.49 -5.57
CA LEU A 183 38.12 2.84 -6.29
C LEU A 183 38.06 4.34 -6.60
N ILE A 184 38.43 5.21 -5.66
CA ILE A 184 38.52 6.67 -5.86
C ILE A 184 39.50 6.97 -7.00
N ARG A 185 40.69 6.34 -7.02
CA ARG A 185 41.67 6.50 -8.11
C ARG A 185 41.11 6.04 -9.46
N GLU A 186 40.35 4.95 -9.48
CA GLU A 186 39.70 4.46 -10.71
C GLU A 186 38.63 5.42 -11.21
N LEU A 187 37.78 5.92 -10.33
CA LEU A 187 36.73 6.90 -10.65
C LEU A 187 37.32 8.22 -11.13
N GLN A 188 38.38 8.72 -10.48
CA GLN A 188 39.13 9.90 -10.93
C GLN A 188 39.76 9.68 -12.32
N ARG A 189 40.23 8.47 -12.63
CA ARG A 189 40.73 8.14 -13.98
C ARG A 189 39.60 8.21 -15.01
N LYS A 190 38.44 7.61 -14.72
CA LYS A 190 37.26 7.64 -15.60
C LYS A 190 36.75 9.06 -15.81
N GLU A 191 36.71 9.87 -14.76
CA GLU A 191 36.35 11.28 -14.85
C GLU A 191 37.29 12.05 -15.78
N ARG A 192 38.62 11.89 -15.62
CA ARG A 192 39.61 12.51 -16.50
C ARG A 192 39.48 12.06 -17.96
N GLU A 193 39.17 10.78 -18.20
CA GLU A 193 38.93 10.25 -19.54
C GLU A 193 37.65 10.82 -20.16
N ALA A 194 36.55 10.88 -19.40
CA ALA A 194 35.30 11.49 -19.83
C ALA A 194 35.46 12.99 -20.11
N ALA A 195 36.16 13.73 -19.25
CA ALA A 195 36.48 15.14 -19.46
C ALA A 195 37.34 15.36 -20.73
N ARG A 196 38.33 14.48 -20.99
CA ARG A 196 39.11 14.51 -22.23
C ARG A 196 38.27 14.19 -23.47
N ALA A 197 37.33 13.25 -23.37
CA ALA A 197 36.42 12.91 -24.46
C ALA A 197 35.47 14.06 -24.78
N LEU A 198 34.98 14.80 -23.77
CA LEU A 198 34.15 16.00 -23.95
C LEU A 198 34.95 17.19 -24.50
N ALA A 199 36.19 17.39 -24.04
CA ALA A 199 37.07 18.45 -24.55
C ALA A 199 37.50 18.20 -26.01
N ARG A 200 37.61 16.93 -26.41
CA ARG A 200 37.71 16.51 -27.81
C ARG A 200 36.32 16.54 -28.43
N GLY A 201 35.77 17.74 -28.63
CA GLY A 201 34.50 17.93 -29.35
C GLY A 201 34.47 17.13 -30.66
N PRO A 202 33.27 16.77 -31.16
CA PRO A 202 33.14 15.92 -32.34
C PRO A 202 33.99 16.51 -33.46
N LYS A 203 34.93 15.72 -34.02
CA LYS A 203 35.71 16.14 -35.18
C LYS A 203 34.70 16.60 -36.22
N ARG A 204 34.65 17.92 -36.50
CA ARG A 204 33.80 18.47 -37.55
C ARG A 204 34.11 17.68 -38.82
N ARG A 205 33.13 16.90 -39.27
CA ARG A 205 33.21 16.16 -40.52
C ARG A 205 33.39 17.25 -41.59
N LYS A 206 34.58 17.32 -42.19
CA LYS A 206 34.81 18.22 -43.32
C LYS A 206 34.03 17.61 -44.48
N TYR A 207 32.88 18.20 -44.81
CA TYR A 207 32.13 17.82 -45.99
C TYR A 207 33.00 18.06 -47.22
N THR A 208 33.03 17.10 -48.14
CA THR A 208 33.69 17.30 -49.42
C THR A 208 32.86 18.28 -50.27
N PRO A 209 33.47 18.98 -51.25
CA PRO A 209 32.75 19.94 -52.08
C PRO A 209 31.53 19.35 -52.80
N GLU A 210 31.58 18.06 -53.13
CA GLU A 210 30.48 17.31 -53.77
C GLU A 210 29.28 17.13 -52.83
N GLU A 211 29.51 16.90 -51.53
CA GLU A 211 28.45 16.71 -50.54
C GLU A 211 27.69 18.01 -50.23
N LEU A 212 28.36 19.17 -50.31
CA LEU A 212 27.74 20.49 -50.12
C LEU A 212 26.86 20.89 -51.31
N ALA A 213 27.18 20.43 -52.52
CA ALA A 213 26.40 20.69 -53.72
C ALA A 213 25.09 19.88 -53.79
N ALA A 214 24.99 18.79 -53.01
CA ALA A 214 23.83 17.90 -53.00
C ALA A 214 22.72 18.31 -52.00
N VAL A 215 22.90 19.41 -51.25
CA VAL A 215 21.87 19.91 -50.32
C VAL A 215 20.95 20.88 -51.07
N PRO A 216 19.71 20.51 -51.40
CA PRO A 216 18.75 21.41 -52.04
C PRO A 216 18.33 22.50 -51.05
N PHE A 217 18.38 23.77 -51.49
CA PHE A 217 17.82 24.91 -50.75
C PHE A 217 16.31 25.00 -50.96
#